data_AF-A0A3D9BIP9-F1
#
_entry.id   AF-A0A3D9BIP9-F1
#
_cell.length_a   1.000
_cell.length_b   1.000
_cell.length_c   1.000
_cell.angle_alpha   90.00
_cell.angle_beta   90.00
_cell.angle_gamma   90.00
#
_symmetry.space_group_name_H-M   'P 1'
#
loop_
_entity.id
_entity.type
_entity.pdbx_description
1 polymer ?
#
loop_
_entity_poly.entity_id
_entity_poly.type
_entity_poly.pdbx_seq_one_letter_code
_entity_poly.pdbx_strand_id
1 'polypeptide(L)'
;FSPDHTLLNYLKSKKIKSIKCLIPSLRNNEVQLEKEHFLSLQNVGLQWCHWNDSNFNTEVRNQHLKIYKLYSASKCYTIIGSVNFTNPAWAIFSDKNNSSNIESAVLYCEKNNGTKLLKRSNLNIDKLIFISGKVDLENPVSVNPFNRNAPDIDFTIDWKNRELCIKANIKNQNCNFFELFSSQKIKNGKSKISIDAFDCKKLAKNSLIQVESVENSKIVVYSYYANQDYIDTKPLGFNLDAYTILRYWQFFDDEFSKESITRSIAEKITDESGVIDISKVETKLLLNEMATHFNGLIKMEKYLFPSKNLTQTEQREQFKNIQYYLLTENIDTLSFYLNDIASQFKEDKIQKSFYWMILKIVDQMMYAKAEKCSAKRLVDEKLWKRFSRDIKSKRNQFAIITEDLANKIPELKQKEKWIVEQIVAEYE
;
A
#
# COMPACT_ATOMS: atom_id res chain seq x y z
N PHE A 1 -11.15 -5.40 17.78
CA PHE A 1 -11.68 -5.57 19.15
C PHE A 1 -13.00 -6.30 19.06
N SER A 2 -13.30 -7.20 19.99
CA SER A 2 -14.60 -7.86 20.07
C SER A 2 -15.61 -6.98 20.84
N PRO A 3 -16.92 -7.01 20.51
CA PRO A 3 -17.97 -6.42 21.35
C PRO A 3 -18.10 -7.07 22.72
N ASP A 4 -17.37 -8.16 22.98
CA ASP A 4 -17.43 -8.88 24.23
C ASP A 4 -16.85 -8.09 25.41
N HIS A 5 -17.66 -7.92 26.47
CA HIS A 5 -17.31 -7.23 27.70
C HIS A 5 -16.63 -8.11 28.75
N THR A 6 -16.48 -9.41 28.50
CA THR A 6 -16.01 -10.41 29.47
C THR A 6 -14.64 -10.05 30.05
N LEU A 7 -13.69 -9.62 29.23
CA LEU A 7 -12.37 -9.21 29.71
C LEU A 7 -12.42 -7.94 30.57
N LEU A 8 -13.23 -6.94 30.20
CA LEU A 8 -13.39 -5.74 31.01
C LEU A 8 -14.01 -6.06 32.37
N ASN A 9 -15.03 -6.92 32.39
CA ASN A 9 -15.67 -7.39 33.61
C ASN A 9 -14.69 -8.19 34.48
N TYR A 10 -13.86 -9.04 33.86
CA TYR A 10 -12.80 -9.76 34.55
C TYR A 10 -11.80 -8.79 35.21
N LEU A 11 -11.27 -7.80 34.48
CA LEU A 11 -10.34 -6.82 35.02
C LEU A 11 -10.95 -6.01 36.19
N LYS A 12 -12.22 -5.62 36.07
CA LYS A 12 -12.96 -4.97 37.16
C LYS A 12 -13.12 -5.87 38.38
N SER A 13 -13.41 -7.16 38.18
CA SER A 13 -13.51 -8.14 39.28
C SER A 13 -12.20 -8.27 40.06
N LYS A 14 -11.06 -7.99 39.40
CA LYS A 14 -9.72 -7.91 40.02
C LYS A 14 -9.42 -6.54 40.64
N LYS A 15 -10.44 -5.71 40.85
CA LYS A 15 -10.36 -4.37 41.48
C LYS A 15 -9.47 -3.39 40.71
N ILE A 16 -9.31 -3.55 39.40
CA ILE A 16 -8.62 -2.57 38.55
C ILE A 16 -9.53 -1.34 38.42
N LYS A 17 -9.08 -0.22 38.99
CA LYS A 17 -9.87 1.02 39.13
C LYS A 17 -10.06 1.79 37.82
N SER A 18 -9.09 1.73 36.91
CA SER A 18 -9.08 2.48 35.65
C SER A 18 -8.49 1.62 34.55
N ILE A 19 -9.28 1.38 33.51
CA ILE A 19 -8.87 0.63 32.33
C ILE A 19 -8.80 1.63 31.19
N LYS A 20 -7.60 1.82 30.64
CA LYS A 20 -7.33 2.76 29.56
C LYS A 20 -6.91 1.99 28.33
N CYS A 21 -7.49 2.35 27.19
CA CYS A 21 -7.16 1.75 25.91
C CYS A 21 -6.86 2.83 24.90
N LEU A 22 -5.82 2.59 24.10
CA LEU A 22 -5.49 3.43 22.98
C LEU A 22 -6.61 3.31 21.93
N ILE A 23 -7.04 4.44 21.39
CA ILE A 23 -8.07 4.45 20.36
C ILE A 23 -7.51 3.71 19.13
N PRO A 24 -8.23 2.71 18.58
CA PRO A 24 -7.79 1.98 17.40
C PRO A 24 -8.04 2.84 16.15
N SER A 25 -7.24 3.88 15.97
CA SER A 25 -7.39 4.84 14.88
C SER A 25 -6.45 4.60 13.70
N LEU A 26 -6.92 4.90 12.48
CA LEU A 26 -6.12 4.91 11.25
C LEU A 26 -5.50 6.29 10.96
N ARG A 27 -6.33 7.32 11.13
CA ARG A 27 -6.04 8.73 10.91
C ARG A 27 -6.65 9.53 12.05
N ASN A 28 -6.30 10.81 12.14
CA ASN A 28 -6.96 11.72 13.08
C ASN A 28 -8.48 11.64 12.87
N ASN A 29 -9.18 11.15 13.90
CA ASN A 29 -10.63 10.96 14.00
C ASN A 29 -11.25 9.74 13.29
N GLU A 30 -10.49 8.90 12.57
CA GLU A 30 -11.01 7.65 11.99
C GLU A 30 -10.81 6.48 12.95
N VAL A 31 -11.90 5.87 13.43
CA VAL A 31 -11.88 4.74 14.38
C VAL A 31 -12.21 3.43 13.67
N GLN A 32 -11.36 2.43 13.85
CA GLN A 32 -11.50 1.08 13.28
C GLN A 32 -12.39 0.16 14.11
N LEU A 33 -13.52 0.69 14.58
CA LEU A 33 -14.54 -0.08 15.27
C LEU A 33 -15.89 0.46 14.85
N GLU A 34 -16.91 -0.38 14.92
CA GLU A 34 -18.29 0.08 14.83
C GLU A 34 -18.60 0.99 16.01
N LYS A 35 -19.35 2.08 15.74
CA LYS A 35 -19.71 3.09 16.74
C LYS A 35 -20.38 2.45 17.96
N GLU A 36 -21.27 1.50 17.72
CA GLU A 36 -22.00 0.77 18.77
C GLU A 36 -21.04 0.04 19.71
N HIS A 37 -20.08 -0.71 19.16
CA HIS A 37 -19.06 -1.42 19.95
C HIS A 37 -18.16 -0.46 20.73
N PHE A 38 -17.75 0.63 20.09
CA PHE A 38 -16.92 1.65 20.72
C PHE A 38 -17.61 2.29 21.93
N LEU A 39 -18.88 2.67 21.78
CA LEU A 39 -19.70 3.25 22.83
C LEU A 39 -20.03 2.23 23.92
N SER A 40 -20.32 0.99 23.53
CA SER A 40 -20.62 -0.09 24.47
C SER A 40 -19.45 -0.35 25.43
N LEU A 41 -18.22 -0.46 24.91
CA LEU A 41 -17.02 -0.63 25.73
C LEU A 41 -16.78 0.58 26.65
N GLN A 42 -17.03 1.79 26.15
CA GLN A 42 -16.92 3.03 26.93
C GLN A 42 -17.94 3.09 28.08
N ASN A 43 -19.19 2.69 27.82
CA ASN A 43 -20.27 2.63 28.81
C ASN A 43 -19.96 1.61 29.91
N VAL A 44 -19.26 0.53 29.57
CA VAL A 44 -18.71 -0.44 30.53
C VAL A 44 -17.41 0.08 31.18
N GLY A 45 -17.06 1.35 31.05
CA GLY A 45 -16.00 2.00 31.82
C GLY A 45 -14.59 1.88 31.22
N LEU A 46 -14.48 1.47 29.95
CA LEU A 46 -13.24 1.62 29.20
C LEU A 46 -12.98 3.11 28.93
N GLN A 47 -11.78 3.58 29.22
CA GLN A 47 -11.37 4.95 28.91
C GLN A 47 -10.54 4.98 27.64
N TRP A 48 -11.08 5.62 26.61
CA TRP A 48 -10.36 5.85 25.37
C TRP A 48 -9.28 6.93 25.53
N CYS A 49 -8.09 6.63 25.01
CA CYS A 49 -6.88 7.40 25.22
C CYS A 49 -6.08 7.61 23.93
N HIS A 50 -5.22 8.62 23.96
CA HIS A 50 -4.12 8.81 23.02
C HIS A 50 -2.79 8.42 23.68
N TRP A 51 -1.73 8.30 22.90
CA TRP A 51 -0.38 8.25 23.46
C TRP A 51 -0.11 9.52 24.27
N ASN A 52 0.58 9.36 25.39
CA ASN A 52 0.98 10.51 26.21
C ASN A 52 2.02 11.37 25.51
N ASP A 53 2.88 10.78 24.68
CA ASP A 53 3.77 11.48 23.77
C ASP A 53 3.02 11.82 22.47
N SER A 54 2.93 13.12 22.17
CA SER A 54 2.22 13.65 21.00
C SER A 54 2.80 13.16 19.68
N ASN A 55 4.09 12.83 19.63
CA ASN A 55 4.76 12.39 18.41
C ASN A 55 4.23 11.04 17.90
N PHE A 56 3.75 10.16 18.79
CA PHE A 56 3.16 8.88 18.39
C PHE A 56 1.70 9.00 17.94
N ASN A 57 1.07 10.16 18.11
CA ASN A 57 -0.32 10.39 17.69
C ASN A 57 -0.43 10.93 16.25
N THR A 58 0.68 11.19 15.57
CA THR A 58 0.71 11.67 14.18
C THR A 58 0.86 10.55 13.14
N GLU A 59 1.13 9.32 13.58
CA GLU A 59 1.33 8.18 12.70
C GLU A 59 0.02 7.69 12.06
N VAL A 60 0.03 7.51 10.73
CA VAL A 60 -1.13 7.11 9.90
C VAL A 60 -1.18 5.58 9.68
N ARG A 61 -0.47 4.79 10.49
CA ARG A 61 -0.37 3.33 10.34
C ARG A 61 -1.28 2.59 11.32
N ASN A 62 -1.80 1.45 10.88
CA ASN A 62 -2.46 0.50 11.78
C ASN A 62 -1.50 0.09 12.90
N GLN A 63 -1.84 0.41 14.13
CA GLN A 63 -1.07 -0.04 15.29
C GLN A 63 -1.33 -1.51 15.53
N HIS A 64 -0.33 -2.34 15.24
CA HIS A 64 -0.35 -3.78 15.50
C HIS A 64 0.30 -4.16 16.85
N LEU A 65 0.62 -3.15 17.66
CA LEU A 65 1.25 -3.28 18.98
C LEU A 65 0.28 -3.92 19.98
N LYS A 66 0.81 -4.81 20.82
CA LYS A 66 0.07 -5.50 21.88
C LYS A 66 0.84 -5.35 23.18
N ILE A 67 0.60 -4.21 23.83
CA ILE A 67 1.30 -3.78 25.04
C ILE A 67 0.27 -3.58 26.15
N TYR A 68 0.50 -4.21 27.29
CA TYR A 68 -0.28 -3.98 28.50
C TYR A 68 0.61 -3.39 29.58
N LYS A 69 0.20 -2.26 30.17
CA LYS A 69 0.95 -1.62 31.24
C LYS A 69 0.09 -1.50 32.50
N LEU A 70 0.43 -2.26 33.54
CA LEU A 70 -0.27 -2.27 34.83
C LEU A 70 0.51 -1.42 35.85
N TYR A 71 -0.16 -0.40 36.38
CA TYR A 71 0.43 0.54 37.32
C TYR A 71 -0.02 0.24 38.76
N SER A 72 0.91 0.05 39.68
CA SER A 72 0.68 0.07 41.12
C SER A 72 1.30 1.32 41.76
N ALA A 73 1.19 1.48 43.09
CA ALA A 73 1.81 2.61 43.78
C ALA A 73 3.34 2.64 43.63
N SER A 74 3.98 1.47 43.63
CA SER A 74 5.45 1.35 43.65
C SER A 74 6.06 0.69 42.41
N LYS A 75 5.29 -0.09 41.66
CA LYS A 75 5.76 -0.88 40.52
C LYS A 75 4.94 -0.64 39.27
N CYS A 76 5.58 -0.86 38.14
CA CYS A 76 4.93 -0.94 36.85
C CYS A 76 5.28 -2.25 36.18
N TYR A 77 4.25 -2.94 35.67
CA TYR A 77 4.40 -4.20 34.94
C TYR A 77 4.06 -3.95 33.48
N THR A 78 4.98 -4.25 32.58
CA THR A 78 4.78 -4.10 31.13
C THR A 78 4.83 -5.46 30.47
N ILE A 79 3.75 -5.84 29.78
CA ILE A 79 3.63 -7.09 29.03
C ILE A 79 3.65 -6.76 27.55
N ILE A 80 4.53 -7.41 26.78
CA ILE A 80 4.67 -7.22 25.33
C ILE A 80 4.70 -8.59 24.66
N GLY A 81 3.91 -8.81 23.62
CA GLY A 81 3.84 -10.12 22.96
C GLY A 81 2.82 -10.21 21.82
N SER A 82 2.42 -11.42 21.45
CA SER A 82 1.36 -11.66 20.45
C SER A 82 -0.07 -11.58 21.04
N VAL A 83 -0.20 -11.44 22.36
CA VAL A 83 -1.47 -11.48 23.09
C VAL A 83 -2.38 -10.29 22.75
N ASN A 84 -3.37 -10.49 21.90
CA ASN A 84 -4.41 -9.50 21.61
C ASN A 84 -5.38 -9.28 22.78
N PHE A 85 -6.04 -8.13 22.87
CA PHE A 85 -7.09 -7.90 23.88
C PHE A 85 -8.41 -8.51 23.42
N THR A 86 -8.46 -9.85 23.41
CA THR A 86 -9.57 -10.67 22.93
C THR A 86 -9.68 -11.93 23.78
N ASN A 87 -10.89 -12.51 23.90
CA ASN A 87 -11.07 -13.73 24.71
C ASN A 87 -10.18 -14.90 24.28
N PRO A 88 -10.01 -15.21 22.98
CA PRO A 88 -9.16 -16.34 22.58
C PRO A 88 -7.72 -16.17 23.04
N ALA A 89 -7.17 -14.96 23.00
CA ALA A 89 -5.79 -14.68 23.42
C ALA A 89 -5.60 -14.67 24.95
N TRP A 90 -6.68 -14.52 25.72
CA TRP A 90 -6.66 -14.47 27.20
C TRP A 90 -7.11 -15.79 27.84
N ALA A 91 -7.57 -16.75 27.06
CA ALA A 91 -7.98 -18.07 27.52
C ALA A 91 -6.82 -19.08 27.45
N ILE A 92 -6.83 -20.07 28.35
CA ILE A 92 -5.84 -21.15 28.34
C ILE A 92 -6.10 -22.05 27.13
N PHE A 93 -5.05 -22.40 26.40
CA PHE A 93 -5.12 -23.39 25.33
C PHE A 93 -5.44 -24.78 25.89
N SER A 94 -6.37 -25.48 25.24
CA SER A 94 -6.70 -26.87 25.55
C SER A 94 -6.90 -27.64 24.26
N ASP A 95 -6.23 -28.80 24.13
CA ASP A 95 -6.41 -29.70 22.99
C ASP A 95 -7.86 -30.19 22.83
N LYS A 96 -8.66 -30.14 23.90
CA LYS A 96 -10.07 -30.55 23.90
C LYS A 96 -11.03 -29.42 23.51
N ASN A 97 -10.62 -28.16 23.63
CA ASN A 97 -11.45 -26.99 23.33
C ASN A 97 -10.61 -25.93 22.63
N ASN A 98 -10.64 -25.98 21.29
CA ASN A 98 -9.72 -25.26 20.40
C ASN A 98 -10.11 -23.79 20.17
N SER A 99 -10.72 -23.16 21.18
CA SER A 99 -11.22 -21.78 21.14
C SER A 99 -10.20 -20.73 21.58
N SER A 100 -9.02 -21.14 22.07
CA SER A 100 -7.98 -20.26 22.61
C SER A 100 -6.76 -20.19 21.68
N ASN A 101 -6.04 -19.07 21.68
CA ASN A 101 -4.81 -18.89 20.90
C ASN A 101 -3.58 -19.43 21.65
N ILE A 102 -2.57 -19.85 20.90
CA ILE A 102 -1.22 -20.05 21.44
C ILE A 102 -0.52 -18.70 21.32
N GLU A 103 -0.24 -18.07 22.46
CA GLU A 103 0.33 -16.74 22.52
C GLU A 103 1.66 -16.75 23.27
N SER A 104 2.55 -15.82 22.93
CA SER A 104 3.82 -15.60 23.64
C SER A 104 3.93 -14.15 24.09
N ALA A 105 4.43 -13.92 25.30
CA ALA A 105 4.66 -12.58 25.83
C ALA A 105 5.81 -12.55 26.84
N VAL A 106 6.45 -11.39 26.93
CA VAL A 106 7.49 -11.08 27.91
C VAL A 106 6.95 -10.08 28.93
N LEU A 107 7.23 -10.33 30.21
CA LEU A 107 6.89 -9.46 31.32
C LEU A 107 8.12 -8.70 31.81
N TYR A 108 8.05 -7.37 31.81
CA TYR A 108 9.01 -6.47 32.42
C TYR A 108 8.44 -5.88 33.70
N CYS A 109 9.25 -5.81 34.76
CA CYS A 109 8.89 -5.20 36.04
C CYS A 109 9.87 -4.07 36.36
N GLU A 110 9.34 -2.85 36.52
CA GLU A 110 10.10 -1.65 36.82
C GLU A 110 9.51 -0.88 38.02
N LYS A 111 10.28 0.04 38.61
CA LYS A 111 9.75 0.97 39.62
C LYS A 111 8.76 1.92 38.94
N ASN A 112 7.62 2.19 39.58
CA ASN A 112 6.68 3.16 39.05
C ASN A 112 7.28 4.58 39.15
N ASN A 113 7.64 5.17 38.02
CA ASN A 113 8.15 6.53 37.90
C ASN A 113 7.05 7.58 37.65
N GLY A 114 5.77 7.17 37.68
CA GLY A 114 4.63 8.05 37.44
C GLY A 114 4.30 8.24 35.95
N THR A 115 5.23 7.96 35.04
CA THR A 115 5.05 8.15 33.60
C THR A 115 3.97 7.23 33.04
N LYS A 116 2.89 7.82 32.53
CA LYS A 116 1.80 7.09 31.90
C LYS A 116 2.02 6.99 30.41
N LEU A 117 1.78 5.80 29.87
CA LEU A 117 1.88 5.53 28.43
C LEU A 117 0.75 6.21 27.66
N LEU A 118 -0.43 6.25 28.28
CA LEU A 118 -1.66 6.73 27.69
C LEU A 118 -2.21 7.93 28.47
N LYS A 119 -2.67 8.93 27.73
CA LYS A 119 -3.38 10.10 28.24
C LYS A 119 -4.86 10.01 27.88
N ARG A 120 -5.75 10.29 28.84
CA ARG A 120 -7.19 10.29 28.60
C ARG A 120 -7.52 11.30 27.51
N SER A 121 -8.33 10.88 26.54
CA SER A 121 -8.79 11.76 25.48
C SER A 121 -10.12 12.41 25.86
N ASN A 122 -10.25 13.71 25.58
CA ASN A 122 -11.54 14.41 25.60
C ASN A 122 -12.14 14.27 24.21
N LEU A 123 -12.74 13.11 23.95
CA LEU A 123 -13.29 12.80 22.64
C LEU A 123 -14.59 13.55 22.41
N ASN A 124 -14.66 14.25 21.28
CA ASN A 124 -15.93 14.63 20.70
C ASN A 124 -16.37 13.48 19.78
N ILE A 125 -17.28 12.64 20.28
CA ILE A 125 -17.76 11.44 19.58
C ILE A 125 -18.36 11.80 18.22
N ASP A 126 -19.01 12.96 18.10
CA ASP A 126 -19.65 13.41 16.87
C ASP A 126 -18.65 13.82 15.78
N LYS A 127 -17.39 14.08 16.17
CA LYS A 127 -16.28 14.33 15.24
C LYS A 127 -15.56 13.05 14.82
N LEU A 128 -15.88 11.89 15.41
CA LEU A 128 -15.26 10.62 15.06
C LEU A 128 -15.96 9.97 13.86
N ILE A 129 -15.18 9.51 12.91
CA ILE A 129 -15.62 8.74 11.74
C ILE A 129 -15.38 7.26 12.07
N PHE A 130 -16.47 6.49 12.20
CA PHE A 130 -16.39 5.06 12.47
C PHE A 130 -16.40 4.30 11.15
N ILE A 131 -15.36 3.49 10.92
CA ILE A 131 -15.24 2.69 9.71
C ILE A 131 -15.86 1.32 9.98
N SER A 132 -17.06 1.09 9.45
CA SER A 132 -17.72 -0.21 9.43
C SER A 132 -17.22 -1.08 8.27
N GLY A 133 -17.17 -2.40 8.46
CA GLY A 133 -17.04 -3.34 7.34
C GLY A 133 -15.64 -3.61 6.79
N LYS A 134 -14.56 -3.54 7.60
CA LYS A 134 -13.38 -4.33 7.24
C LYS A 134 -13.76 -5.81 7.38
N VAL A 135 -13.87 -6.50 6.24
CA VAL A 135 -13.73 -7.95 6.18
C VAL A 135 -12.42 -8.25 6.89
N ASP A 136 -12.50 -8.84 8.07
CA ASP A 136 -11.33 -9.26 8.80
C ASP A 136 -10.59 -10.24 7.88
N LEU A 137 -9.44 -9.84 7.33
CA LEU A 137 -8.70 -10.66 6.38
C LEU A 137 -8.26 -11.99 7.02
N GLU A 138 -8.23 -12.04 8.34
CA GLU A 138 -7.94 -13.24 9.12
C GLU A 138 -9.20 -13.99 9.59
N ASN A 139 -10.39 -13.36 9.59
CA ASN A 139 -11.65 -13.96 10.04
C ASN A 139 -12.87 -13.32 9.34
N PRO A 140 -13.08 -13.56 8.04
CA PRO A 140 -14.26 -13.06 7.35
C PRO A 140 -15.51 -13.54 8.08
N VAL A 141 -16.24 -12.59 8.67
CA VAL A 141 -17.46 -12.90 9.42
C VAL A 141 -18.48 -13.49 8.44
N SER A 142 -19.09 -14.60 8.86
CA SER A 142 -20.37 -15.18 8.40
C SER A 142 -20.38 -16.49 7.60
N VAL A 143 -19.51 -17.47 7.87
CA VAL A 143 -19.95 -18.89 7.81
C VAL A 143 -19.18 -19.76 8.80
N ASN A 144 -19.88 -20.22 9.86
CA ASN A 144 -19.51 -21.35 10.73
C ASN A 144 -18.34 -21.21 11.74
N PRO A 145 -18.40 -21.97 12.86
CA PRO A 145 -17.51 -21.80 14.01
C PRO A 145 -16.06 -22.10 13.65
N PHE A 146 -15.16 -21.31 14.24
CA PHE A 146 -13.71 -21.47 14.22
C PHE A 146 -13.31 -22.93 14.49
N ASN A 147 -13.15 -23.73 13.43
CA ASN A 147 -12.78 -25.13 13.46
C ASN A 147 -11.33 -25.20 13.00
N ARG A 148 -10.39 -25.61 13.88
CA ARG A 148 -8.99 -25.79 13.48
C ARG A 148 -8.61 -27.24 13.15
N ASN A 149 -9.58 -28.13 12.90
CA ASN A 149 -9.31 -29.43 12.28
C ASN A 149 -9.09 -29.26 10.77
N ALA A 150 -8.09 -28.46 10.40
CA ALA A 150 -7.74 -28.23 9.01
C ALA A 150 -7.13 -29.50 8.40
N PRO A 151 -7.49 -29.87 7.16
CA PRO A 151 -6.80 -30.95 6.46
C PRO A 151 -5.30 -30.65 6.33
N ASP A 152 -4.47 -31.70 6.44
CA ASP A 152 -3.01 -31.61 6.34
C ASP A 152 -2.59 -31.40 4.88
N ILE A 153 -2.33 -30.13 4.53
CA ILE A 153 -2.01 -29.69 3.17
C ILE A 153 -0.89 -28.64 3.22
N ASP A 154 0.21 -28.93 2.52
CA ASP A 154 1.30 -28.00 2.27
C ASP A 154 1.20 -27.43 0.85
N PHE A 155 1.41 -26.13 0.72
CA PHE A 155 1.45 -25.41 -0.55
C PHE A 155 2.81 -24.74 -0.77
N THR A 156 3.35 -24.83 -1.99
CA THR A 156 4.55 -24.11 -2.42
C THR A 156 4.31 -23.46 -3.78
N ILE A 157 4.46 -22.14 -3.86
CA ILE A 157 4.37 -21.36 -5.10
C ILE A 157 5.77 -21.21 -5.69
N ASP A 158 5.97 -21.69 -6.91
CA ASP A 158 7.14 -21.41 -7.76
C ASP A 158 6.81 -20.22 -8.66
N TRP A 159 7.35 -19.05 -8.32
CA TRP A 159 7.09 -17.81 -9.06
C TRP A 159 7.75 -17.77 -10.44
N LYS A 160 8.87 -18.48 -10.60
CA LYS A 160 9.66 -18.48 -11.84
C LYS A 160 8.93 -19.25 -12.93
N ASN A 161 8.42 -20.43 -12.58
CA ASN A 161 7.71 -21.31 -13.51
C ASN A 161 6.19 -21.07 -13.48
N ARG A 162 5.68 -20.24 -12.55
CA ARG A 162 4.25 -19.98 -12.31
C ARG A 162 3.48 -21.26 -12.04
N GLU A 163 3.92 -21.99 -11.03
CA GLU A 163 3.32 -23.28 -10.65
C GLU A 163 3.07 -23.33 -9.14
N LEU A 164 1.97 -23.95 -8.73
CA LEU A 164 1.67 -24.27 -7.34
C LEU A 164 1.86 -25.77 -7.13
N CYS A 165 2.82 -26.12 -6.29
CA CYS A 165 3.06 -27.47 -5.80
C CYS A 165 2.22 -27.71 -4.55
N ILE A 166 1.56 -28.86 -4.51
CA ILE A 166 0.65 -29.25 -3.43
C ILE A 166 1.12 -30.60 -2.89
N LYS A 167 1.20 -30.71 -1.57
CA LYS A 167 1.44 -31.98 -0.87
C LYS A 167 0.35 -32.13 0.19
N ALA A 168 -0.58 -33.03 -0.06
CA ALA A 168 -1.75 -33.23 0.78
C ALA A 168 -1.77 -34.65 1.38
N ASN A 169 -2.20 -34.76 2.63
CA ASN A 169 -2.41 -36.01 3.36
C ASN A 169 -3.89 -36.08 3.80
N ILE A 170 -4.77 -36.19 2.82
CA ILE A 170 -6.22 -36.14 3.01
C ILE A 170 -6.75 -37.57 3.02
N LYS A 171 -7.29 -38.02 4.16
CA LYS A 171 -7.76 -39.40 4.31
C LYS A 171 -9.21 -39.62 3.88
N ASN A 172 -10.15 -38.72 4.24
CA ASN A 172 -11.60 -38.91 4.04
C ASN A 172 -12.39 -37.59 3.81
N GLN A 173 -11.73 -36.51 3.38
CA GLN A 173 -12.38 -35.20 3.19
C GLN A 173 -12.33 -34.79 1.71
N ASN A 174 -13.41 -34.17 1.22
CA ASN A 174 -13.43 -33.54 -0.09
C ASN A 174 -12.96 -32.09 0.06
N CYS A 175 -11.75 -31.80 -0.43
CA CYS A 175 -11.15 -30.47 -0.37
C CYS A 175 -11.08 -29.84 -1.76
N ASN A 176 -11.61 -28.62 -1.92
CA ASN A 176 -11.46 -27.83 -3.14
C ASN A 176 -10.85 -26.47 -2.83
N PHE A 177 -10.26 -25.82 -3.82
CA PHE A 177 -9.84 -24.43 -3.66
C PHE A 177 -11.06 -23.50 -3.55
N PHE A 178 -10.96 -22.51 -2.66
CA PHE A 178 -11.94 -21.44 -2.50
C PHE A 178 -11.44 -20.20 -3.25
N GLU A 179 -12.24 -19.69 -4.20
CA GLU A 179 -12.01 -18.49 -5.03
C GLU A 179 -10.77 -18.43 -5.94
N LEU A 180 -9.79 -19.31 -5.74
CA LEU A 180 -8.60 -19.50 -6.57
C LEU A 180 -8.71 -20.83 -7.32
N PHE A 181 -8.06 -20.96 -8.47
CA PHE A 181 -7.95 -22.21 -9.23
C PHE A 181 -9.31 -22.86 -9.51
N SER A 182 -10.27 -22.04 -9.97
CA SER A 182 -11.69 -22.35 -10.16
C SER A 182 -11.97 -23.83 -10.47
N SER A 183 -12.61 -24.53 -9.52
CA SER A 183 -13.09 -25.93 -9.64
C SER A 183 -12.04 -27.05 -9.59
N GLN A 184 -10.77 -26.77 -9.28
CA GLN A 184 -9.79 -27.83 -9.08
C GLN A 184 -9.94 -28.47 -7.70
N LYS A 185 -10.06 -29.81 -7.69
CA LYS A 185 -10.06 -30.60 -6.47
C LYS A 185 -8.65 -30.84 -5.97
N ILE A 186 -8.43 -30.73 -4.67
CA ILE A 186 -7.16 -31.11 -4.04
C ILE A 186 -7.16 -32.62 -3.85
N LYS A 187 -6.22 -33.30 -4.49
CA LYS A 187 -6.06 -34.76 -4.40
C LYS A 187 -5.09 -35.12 -3.29
N ASN A 188 -5.30 -36.27 -2.66
CA ASN A 188 -4.32 -36.84 -1.73
C ASN A 188 -3.00 -37.15 -2.46
N GLY A 189 -1.86 -36.91 -1.81
CA GLY A 189 -0.52 -37.08 -2.38
C GLY A 189 0.10 -35.77 -2.89
N LYS A 190 0.98 -35.88 -3.90
CA LYS A 190 1.67 -34.74 -4.50
C LYS A 190 1.04 -34.38 -5.84
N SER A 191 0.80 -33.09 -6.07
CA SER A 191 0.33 -32.59 -7.37
C SER A 191 0.95 -31.23 -7.67
N LYS A 192 0.93 -30.85 -8.95
CA LYS A 192 1.43 -29.57 -9.45
C LYS A 192 0.43 -28.98 -10.42
N ILE A 193 0.16 -27.70 -10.28
CA ILE A 193 -0.83 -26.97 -11.11
C ILE A 193 -0.21 -25.68 -11.62
N SER A 194 -0.46 -25.33 -12.88
CA SER A 194 0.00 -24.06 -13.45
C SER A 194 -0.88 -22.93 -12.95
N ILE A 195 -0.27 -21.79 -12.60
CA ILE A 195 -0.94 -20.60 -12.09
C ILE A 195 -1.24 -19.68 -13.26
N ASP A 196 -2.52 -19.50 -13.57
CA ASP A 196 -2.95 -18.57 -14.61
C ASP A 196 -2.69 -17.10 -14.22
N ALA A 197 -2.88 -16.18 -15.16
CA ALA A 197 -2.60 -14.77 -14.92
C ALA A 197 -3.50 -14.12 -13.84
N PHE A 198 -4.72 -14.62 -13.67
CA PHE A 198 -5.69 -14.11 -12.71
C PHE A 198 -5.32 -14.54 -11.29
N ASP A 199 -5.11 -15.83 -11.08
CA ASP A 199 -4.69 -16.41 -9.82
C ASP A 199 -3.30 -15.92 -9.43
N CYS A 200 -2.39 -15.76 -10.40
CA CYS A 200 -1.05 -15.22 -10.16
C CYS A 200 -1.12 -13.79 -9.60
N LYS A 201 -2.02 -12.95 -10.13
CA LYS A 201 -2.23 -11.58 -9.63
C LYS A 201 -2.84 -11.55 -8.23
N LYS A 202 -3.78 -12.45 -7.93
CA LYS A 202 -4.37 -12.58 -6.59
C LYS A 202 -3.33 -13.08 -5.58
N LEU A 203 -2.57 -14.13 -5.91
CA LEU A 203 -1.52 -14.69 -5.06
C LEU A 203 -0.34 -13.73 -4.86
N ALA A 204 -0.04 -12.90 -5.86
CA ALA A 204 0.98 -11.86 -5.76
C ALA A 204 0.61 -10.83 -4.68
N LYS A 205 -0.68 -10.43 -4.65
CA LYS A 205 -1.27 -9.52 -3.66
C LYS A 205 -1.33 -10.14 -2.26
N ASN A 206 -1.84 -11.34 -2.18
CA ASN A 206 -2.00 -12.09 -0.95
C ASN A 206 -1.74 -13.57 -1.25
N SER A 207 -0.64 -14.12 -0.74
CA SER A 207 -0.25 -15.51 -0.98
C SER A 207 -1.00 -16.52 -0.10
N LEU A 208 -2.08 -16.09 0.57
CA LEU A 208 -2.97 -16.95 1.33
C LEU A 208 -3.82 -17.79 0.37
N ILE A 209 -3.83 -19.10 0.58
CA ILE A 209 -4.64 -20.04 -0.19
C ILE A 209 -5.78 -20.52 0.69
N GLN A 210 -7.01 -20.40 0.20
CA GLN A 210 -8.19 -20.85 0.93
C GLN A 210 -8.69 -22.18 0.35
N VAL A 211 -9.09 -23.09 1.23
CA VAL A 211 -9.57 -24.43 0.89
C VAL A 211 -10.92 -24.64 1.56
N GLU A 212 -11.92 -25.01 0.77
CA GLU A 212 -13.21 -25.47 1.27
C GLU A 212 -13.15 -26.99 1.53
N SER A 213 -13.61 -27.41 2.70
CA SER A 213 -13.82 -28.81 3.07
C SER A 213 -15.28 -29.03 3.45
N VAL A 214 -15.84 -30.16 3.03
CA VAL A 214 -17.20 -30.57 3.42
C VAL A 214 -17.10 -31.52 4.62
N GLU A 215 -17.47 -31.02 5.80
CA GLU A 215 -17.54 -31.78 7.05
C GLU A 215 -18.99 -31.87 7.52
N ASN A 216 -19.53 -33.09 7.68
CA ASN A 216 -20.89 -33.33 8.20
C ASN A 216 -21.99 -32.47 7.52
N SER A 217 -21.95 -32.34 6.19
CA SER A 217 -22.87 -31.50 5.39
C SER A 217 -22.75 -30.00 5.61
N LYS A 218 -21.68 -29.52 6.23
CA LYS A 218 -21.32 -28.10 6.35
C LYS A 218 -20.05 -27.80 5.56
N ILE A 219 -20.04 -26.67 4.88
CA ILE A 219 -18.85 -26.14 4.23
C ILE A 219 -18.05 -25.36 5.28
N VAL A 220 -16.78 -25.71 5.42
CA VAL A 220 -15.80 -25.01 6.27
C VAL A 220 -14.64 -24.56 5.40
N VAL A 221 -14.23 -23.30 5.53
CA VAL A 221 -13.12 -22.72 4.77
C VAL A 221 -11.90 -22.57 5.67
N TYR A 222 -10.77 -23.12 5.24
CA TYR A 222 -9.49 -23.05 5.92
C TYR A 222 -8.51 -22.22 5.10
N SER A 223 -7.69 -21.42 5.78
CA SER A 223 -6.69 -20.55 5.17
C SER A 223 -5.28 -21.08 5.41
N TYR A 224 -4.47 -21.19 4.36
CA TYR A 224 -3.11 -21.73 4.38
C TYR A 224 -2.11 -20.71 3.87
N TYR A 225 -0.97 -20.60 4.55
CA TYR A 225 0.17 -19.83 4.08
C TYR A 225 1.04 -20.71 3.18
N ALA A 226 1.23 -20.30 1.92
CA ALA A 226 2.10 -21.00 1.00
C ALA A 226 3.57 -20.64 1.19
N ASN A 227 4.45 -21.63 1.09
CA ASN A 227 5.88 -21.42 0.87
C ASN A 227 6.09 -20.77 -0.49
N GLN A 228 7.12 -19.93 -0.64
CA GLN A 228 7.35 -19.15 -1.86
C GLN A 228 8.78 -19.34 -2.36
N ASP A 229 8.93 -20.08 -3.47
CA ASP A 229 10.20 -20.31 -4.15
C ASP A 229 10.40 -19.27 -5.26
N TYR A 230 11.66 -18.87 -5.48
CA TYR A 230 12.04 -17.83 -6.46
C TYR A 230 11.25 -16.52 -6.30
N ILE A 231 11.05 -16.09 -5.05
CA ILE A 231 10.26 -14.91 -4.70
C ILE A 231 10.71 -13.61 -5.38
N ASP A 232 11.97 -13.53 -5.81
CA ASP A 232 12.54 -12.46 -6.62
C ASP A 232 11.85 -12.30 -7.98
N THR A 233 11.27 -13.38 -8.50
CA THR A 233 10.50 -13.40 -9.77
C THR A 233 8.99 -13.18 -9.57
N LYS A 234 8.55 -13.03 -8.31
CA LYS A 234 7.15 -12.76 -7.96
C LYS A 234 6.67 -11.46 -8.62
N PRO A 235 5.56 -11.48 -9.38
CA PRO A 235 4.94 -10.25 -9.87
C PRO A 235 4.58 -9.34 -8.70
N LEU A 236 4.81 -8.03 -8.82
CA LEU A 236 4.50 -7.09 -7.76
C LEU A 236 2.99 -7.13 -7.45
N GLY A 237 2.66 -7.55 -6.22
CA GLY A 237 1.29 -7.63 -5.72
C GLY A 237 0.64 -6.29 -5.40
N PHE A 238 1.29 -5.17 -5.66
CA PHE A 238 0.73 -3.85 -5.41
C PHE A 238 1.00 -2.92 -6.59
N ASN A 239 0.02 -2.06 -6.87
CA ASN A 239 0.30 -0.79 -7.52
C ASN A 239 0.95 0.12 -6.47
N LEU A 240 1.92 0.95 -6.87
CA LEU A 240 2.41 2.04 -6.03
C LEU A 240 1.21 2.82 -5.49
N ASP A 241 1.07 2.78 -4.17
CA ASP A 241 -0.05 3.28 -3.40
C ASP A 241 -0.15 4.81 -3.55
N ALA A 242 -1.37 5.29 -3.81
CA ALA A 242 -1.73 6.70 -3.90
C ALA A 242 -1.24 7.53 -2.71
N TYR A 243 -1.03 6.95 -1.52
CA TYR A 243 -0.42 7.59 -0.35
C TYR A 243 1.05 7.95 -0.55
N THR A 244 1.83 7.19 -1.34
CA THR A 244 3.22 7.54 -1.68
C THR A 244 3.24 8.70 -2.66
N ILE A 245 2.30 8.72 -3.61
CA ILE A 245 2.10 9.78 -4.59
C ILE A 245 1.52 11.05 -3.93
N LEU A 246 0.60 10.90 -2.98
CA LEU A 246 0.02 11.98 -2.17
C LEU A 246 1.01 12.51 -1.12
N ARG A 247 1.94 11.70 -0.61
CA ARG A 247 3.06 12.17 0.22
C ARG A 247 3.98 13.11 -0.55
N TYR A 248 4.23 12.82 -1.82
CA TYR A 248 4.97 13.72 -2.69
C TYR A 248 4.19 15.01 -3.01
N TRP A 249 2.86 14.94 -3.04
CA TRP A 249 1.98 16.10 -3.14
C TRP A 249 1.88 16.92 -1.83
N GLN A 250 1.96 16.26 -0.66
CA GLN A 250 1.92 16.91 0.67
C GLN A 250 3.10 17.84 0.94
N PHE A 251 4.21 17.72 0.20
CA PHE A 251 5.34 18.64 0.31
C PHE A 251 5.15 19.97 -0.46
N PHE A 252 4.04 20.14 -1.19
CA PHE A 252 3.77 21.31 -2.05
C PHE A 252 2.81 22.34 -1.44
N ASP A 253 2.72 22.41 -0.12
CA ASP A 253 1.67 23.06 0.67
C ASP A 253 1.07 24.37 0.10
N ASP A 254 -0.26 24.45 0.21
CA ASP A 254 -0.97 25.70 0.37
C ASP A 254 -2.19 25.47 1.30
N GLU A 255 -2.12 26.05 2.50
CA GLU A 255 -3.00 25.79 3.65
C GLU A 255 -4.46 26.25 3.44
N PHE A 256 -4.77 26.94 2.35
CA PHE A 256 -6.07 27.62 2.19
C PHE A 256 -7.21 26.74 1.66
N SER A 257 -6.94 25.49 1.27
CA SER A 257 -7.91 24.67 0.53
C SER A 257 -8.41 23.40 1.23
N LYS A 258 -7.94 23.08 2.45
CA LYS A 258 -8.33 21.87 3.19
C LYS A 258 -9.83 21.77 3.48
N GLU A 259 -10.48 22.88 3.82
CA GLU A 259 -11.92 22.89 4.13
C GLU A 259 -12.79 23.05 2.87
N SER A 260 -12.35 23.87 1.90
CA SER A 260 -13.11 24.11 0.66
C SER A 260 -13.15 22.87 -0.25
N ILE A 261 -12.05 22.13 -0.39
CA ILE A 261 -12.00 20.93 -1.25
C ILE A 261 -12.74 19.77 -0.60
N THR A 262 -12.56 19.53 0.71
CA THR A 262 -13.27 18.45 1.42
C THR A 262 -14.78 18.68 1.45
N ARG A 263 -15.21 19.94 1.63
CA ARG A 263 -16.62 20.34 1.61
C ARG A 263 -17.22 20.35 0.20
N SER A 264 -16.49 20.86 -0.80
CA SER A 264 -16.87 20.79 -2.23
C SER A 264 -16.93 19.35 -2.76
N ILE A 265 -16.15 18.42 -2.20
CA ILE A 265 -16.23 16.99 -2.53
C ILE A 265 -17.49 16.37 -1.91
N ALA A 266 -17.77 16.63 -0.63
CA ALA A 266 -18.95 16.11 0.07
C ALA A 266 -20.29 16.66 -0.45
N GLU A 267 -20.37 17.97 -0.73
CA GLU A 267 -21.60 18.64 -1.19
C GLU A 267 -21.93 18.38 -2.67
N LYS A 268 -20.99 17.84 -3.47
CA LYS A 268 -21.20 17.67 -4.93
C LYS A 268 -21.25 16.21 -5.42
N ILE A 269 -21.01 15.18 -4.58
CA ILE A 269 -21.08 13.75 -5.01
C ILE A 269 -22.51 13.20 -4.96
N THR A 270 -23.39 13.87 -4.24
CA THR A 270 -24.81 13.54 -4.11
C THR A 270 -25.60 14.79 -4.44
N ASP A 271 -26.47 14.72 -5.45
CA ASP A 271 -27.57 15.68 -5.52
C ASP A 271 -28.63 15.34 -4.45
N GLU A 272 -29.62 16.22 -4.30
CA GLU A 272 -30.71 16.09 -3.32
C GLU A 272 -31.57 14.82 -3.48
N SER A 273 -31.34 14.01 -4.52
CA SER A 273 -31.99 12.72 -4.79
C SER A 273 -31.08 11.48 -4.62
N GLY A 274 -29.77 11.66 -4.42
CA GLY A 274 -28.83 10.57 -4.12
C GLY A 274 -28.29 9.80 -5.33
N VAL A 275 -28.40 10.31 -6.55
CA VAL A 275 -27.78 9.70 -7.75
C VAL A 275 -26.33 10.23 -7.94
N ILE A 276 -25.41 9.32 -8.29
CA ILE A 276 -23.97 9.60 -8.45
C ILE A 276 -23.69 10.20 -9.83
N ASP A 277 -23.12 11.41 -9.87
CA ASP A 277 -22.67 12.07 -11.09
C ASP A 277 -21.34 11.45 -11.61
N ILE A 278 -21.39 10.89 -12.82
CA ILE A 278 -20.31 10.13 -13.48
C ILE A 278 -19.09 11.02 -13.80
N SER A 279 -19.26 12.34 -13.89
CA SER A 279 -18.15 13.30 -14.12
C SER A 279 -17.13 13.35 -12.98
N LYS A 280 -17.45 12.81 -11.80
CA LYS A 280 -16.55 12.76 -10.63
C LYS A 280 -15.68 11.49 -10.55
N VAL A 281 -15.90 10.53 -11.45
CA VAL A 281 -15.03 9.35 -11.62
C VAL A 281 -13.71 9.73 -12.30
N GLU A 282 -13.70 10.82 -13.08
CA GLU A 282 -12.55 11.27 -13.88
C GLU A 282 -11.33 11.69 -13.04
N THR A 283 -11.50 12.26 -11.86
CA THR A 283 -10.36 12.67 -11.00
C THR A 283 -9.59 11.48 -10.40
N LYS A 284 -10.25 10.34 -10.20
CA LYS A 284 -9.62 9.10 -9.73
C LYS A 284 -8.92 8.35 -10.87
N LEU A 285 -9.38 8.53 -12.11
CA LEU A 285 -8.73 8.04 -13.32
C LEU A 285 -7.48 8.85 -13.64
N LEU A 286 -7.55 10.18 -13.56
CA LEU A 286 -6.43 11.09 -13.82
C LEU A 286 -5.21 10.79 -12.93
N LEU A 287 -5.41 10.54 -11.64
CA LEU A 287 -4.30 10.20 -10.71
C LEU A 287 -3.63 8.86 -11.05
N ASN A 288 -4.42 7.87 -11.47
CA ASN A 288 -3.90 6.57 -11.89
C ASN A 288 -3.18 6.66 -13.24
N GLU A 289 -3.68 7.49 -14.14
CA GLU A 289 -3.07 7.80 -15.42
C GLU A 289 -1.72 8.49 -15.21
N MET A 290 -1.66 9.55 -14.40
CA MET A 290 -0.41 10.20 -14.00
C MET A 290 0.60 9.19 -13.45
N ALA A 291 0.22 8.38 -12.46
CA ALA A 291 1.08 7.35 -11.87
C ALA A 291 1.60 6.33 -12.91
N THR A 292 0.80 6.01 -13.93
CA THR A 292 1.19 5.11 -15.01
C THR A 292 2.27 5.73 -15.90
N HIS A 293 2.10 7.00 -16.27
CA HIS A 293 3.11 7.76 -17.03
C HIS A 293 4.45 7.83 -16.28
N PHE A 294 4.42 8.17 -14.99
CA PHE A 294 5.61 8.21 -14.15
C PHE A 294 6.36 6.88 -14.08
N ASN A 295 5.63 5.79 -13.81
CA ASN A 295 6.24 4.47 -13.74
C ASN A 295 6.86 4.02 -15.07
N GLY A 296 6.23 4.37 -16.20
CA GLY A 296 6.78 4.13 -17.52
C GLY A 296 8.10 4.86 -17.72
N LEU A 297 8.14 6.15 -17.39
CA LEU A 297 9.34 6.97 -17.49
C LEU A 297 10.49 6.47 -16.60
N ILE A 298 10.22 6.06 -15.35
CA ILE A 298 11.26 5.52 -14.45
C ILE A 298 11.85 4.21 -15.00
N LYS A 299 11.01 3.30 -15.50
CA LYS A 299 11.49 2.04 -16.07
C LYS A 299 12.34 2.27 -17.32
N MET A 300 11.91 3.19 -18.16
CA MET A 300 12.64 3.58 -19.36
C MET A 300 13.99 4.23 -19.02
N GLU A 301 14.05 5.03 -17.95
CA GLU A 301 15.28 5.66 -17.49
C GLU A 301 16.29 4.60 -17.06
N LYS A 302 15.87 3.66 -16.20
CA LYS A 302 16.72 2.57 -15.73
C LYS A 302 17.23 1.67 -16.86
N TYR A 303 16.40 1.48 -17.89
CA TYR A 303 16.78 0.73 -19.08
C TYR A 303 17.82 1.46 -19.93
N LEU A 304 17.64 2.77 -20.16
CA LEU A 304 18.54 3.58 -20.98
C LEU A 304 19.83 3.97 -20.25
N PHE A 305 19.77 4.13 -18.92
CA PHE A 305 20.86 4.62 -18.07
C PHE A 305 21.09 3.69 -16.86
N PRO A 306 21.49 2.43 -17.08
CA PRO A 306 21.68 1.48 -15.99
C PRO A 306 22.84 1.92 -15.07
N SER A 307 22.67 1.77 -13.76
CA SER A 307 23.66 2.16 -12.73
C SER A 307 24.91 1.27 -12.69
N LYS A 308 24.99 0.22 -13.51
CA LYS A 308 26.16 -0.67 -13.58
C LYS A 308 27.24 -0.08 -14.49
N ASN A 309 28.51 -0.37 -14.16
CA ASN A 309 29.62 -0.10 -15.06
C ASN A 309 29.49 -0.97 -16.31
N LEU A 310 29.28 -0.33 -17.46
CA LEU A 310 29.12 -1.00 -18.74
C LEU A 310 30.47 -1.22 -19.43
N THR A 311 30.63 -2.37 -20.08
CA THR A 311 31.73 -2.63 -21.01
C THR A 311 31.64 -1.73 -22.25
N GLN A 312 32.73 -1.58 -23.01
CA GLN A 312 32.71 -0.74 -24.23
C GLN A 312 31.67 -1.21 -25.26
N THR A 313 31.44 -2.52 -25.37
CA THR A 313 30.42 -3.10 -26.26
C THR A 313 29.02 -2.73 -25.78
N GLU A 314 28.73 -2.91 -24.50
CA GLU A 314 27.44 -2.53 -23.90
C GLU A 314 27.21 -1.02 -23.97
N GLN A 315 28.25 -0.17 -23.84
CA GLN A 315 28.13 1.28 -24.00
C GLN A 315 27.76 1.68 -25.44
N ARG A 316 28.24 0.95 -26.45
CA ARG A 316 27.85 1.18 -27.86
C ARG A 316 26.40 0.77 -28.12
N GLU A 317 25.95 -0.33 -27.52
CA GLU A 317 24.54 -0.75 -27.59
C GLU A 317 23.62 0.20 -26.84
N GLN A 318 24.02 0.62 -25.64
CA GLN A 318 23.32 1.64 -24.87
C GLN A 318 23.17 2.93 -25.68
N PHE A 319 24.24 3.40 -26.34
CA PHE A 319 24.18 4.58 -27.19
C PHE A 319 23.17 4.43 -28.34
N LYS A 320 23.14 3.26 -29.01
CA LYS A 320 22.15 2.98 -30.05
C LYS A 320 20.72 2.99 -29.50
N ASN A 321 20.51 2.41 -28.33
CA ASN A 321 19.22 2.39 -27.66
C ASN A 321 18.77 3.80 -27.26
N ILE A 322 19.65 4.61 -26.66
CA ILE A 322 19.37 6.02 -26.32
C ILE A 322 19.00 6.79 -27.59
N GLN A 323 19.76 6.64 -28.68
CA GLN A 323 19.48 7.30 -29.95
C GLN A 323 18.13 6.88 -30.53
N TYR A 324 17.83 5.57 -30.55
CA TYR A 324 16.56 5.03 -31.02
C TYR A 324 15.39 5.58 -30.20
N TYR A 325 15.39 5.36 -28.90
CA TYR A 325 14.26 5.66 -28.03
C TYR A 325 14.03 7.17 -27.80
N LEU A 326 15.07 8.01 -27.83
CA LEU A 326 14.92 9.44 -27.58
C LEU A 326 14.74 10.28 -28.85
N LEU A 327 15.17 9.80 -30.03
CA LEU A 327 15.24 10.62 -31.25
C LEU A 327 14.50 10.06 -32.47
N THR A 328 13.93 8.85 -32.41
CA THR A 328 13.12 8.29 -33.52
C THR A 328 11.63 8.33 -33.21
N GLU A 329 10.77 8.36 -34.22
CA GLU A 329 9.31 8.48 -34.08
C GLU A 329 8.58 7.14 -34.31
N ASN A 330 9.05 6.07 -33.67
CA ASN A 330 8.33 4.79 -33.67
C ASN A 330 7.38 4.69 -32.48
N ILE A 331 6.35 3.85 -32.59
CA ILE A 331 5.28 3.71 -31.59
C ILE A 331 5.81 3.41 -30.17
N ASP A 332 6.97 2.75 -30.07
CA ASP A 332 7.62 2.34 -28.83
C ASP A 332 8.62 3.38 -28.27
N THR A 333 8.73 4.58 -28.86
CA THR A 333 9.74 5.57 -28.49
C THR A 333 9.21 6.70 -27.63
N LEU A 334 10.12 7.37 -26.91
CA LEU A 334 9.78 8.52 -26.08
C LEU A 334 9.31 9.70 -26.94
N SER A 335 9.87 9.87 -28.14
CA SER A 335 9.43 10.94 -29.04
C SER A 335 7.98 10.76 -29.50
N PHE A 336 7.56 9.53 -29.82
CA PHE A 336 6.17 9.24 -30.15
C PHE A 336 5.23 9.49 -28.96
N TYR A 337 5.63 9.01 -27.78
CA TYR A 337 4.91 9.27 -26.53
C TYR A 337 4.74 10.77 -26.24
N LEU A 338 5.80 11.57 -26.38
CA LEU A 338 5.73 13.02 -26.13
C LEU A 338 4.83 13.74 -27.14
N ASN A 339 4.79 13.28 -28.39
CA ASN A 339 3.89 13.81 -29.41
C ASN A 339 2.42 13.47 -29.08
N ASP A 340 2.16 12.25 -28.62
CA ASP A 340 0.83 11.83 -28.16
C ASP A 340 0.36 12.67 -26.97
N ILE A 341 1.18 12.81 -25.93
CA ILE A 341 0.91 13.67 -24.77
C ILE A 341 0.69 15.13 -25.20
N ALA A 342 1.46 15.64 -26.14
CA ALA A 342 1.25 16.99 -26.67
C ALA A 342 -0.08 17.13 -27.45
N SER A 343 -0.54 16.08 -28.14
CA SER A 343 -1.86 16.05 -28.79
C SER A 343 -2.97 16.06 -27.75
N GLN A 344 -2.86 15.19 -26.74
CA GLN A 344 -3.82 15.14 -25.63
C GLN A 344 -3.91 16.48 -24.89
N PHE A 345 -2.78 17.18 -24.73
CA PHE A 345 -2.76 18.52 -24.16
C PHE A 345 -3.51 19.54 -25.04
N LYS A 346 -3.29 19.52 -26.35
CA LYS A 346 -4.00 20.41 -27.30
C LYS A 346 -5.50 20.13 -27.37
N GLU A 347 -5.90 18.89 -27.10
CA GLU A 347 -7.28 18.43 -27.03
C GLU A 347 -7.92 18.67 -25.64
N ASP A 348 -7.24 19.40 -24.74
CA ASP A 348 -7.64 19.67 -23.35
C ASP A 348 -7.94 18.40 -22.51
N LYS A 349 -7.43 17.24 -22.93
CA LYS A 349 -7.57 15.96 -22.20
C LYS A 349 -6.67 15.88 -20.98
N ILE A 350 -5.55 16.59 -20.99
CA ILE A 350 -4.61 16.65 -19.86
C ILE A 350 -4.36 18.07 -19.39
N GLN A 351 -4.19 18.23 -18.08
CA GLN A 351 -3.99 19.55 -17.46
C GLN A 351 -2.62 20.16 -17.78
N LYS A 352 -2.57 21.50 -17.87
CA LYS A 352 -1.33 22.28 -18.11
C LYS A 352 -0.20 21.94 -17.13
N SER A 353 -0.53 21.80 -15.85
CA SER A 353 0.40 21.42 -14.78
C SER A 353 0.97 20.01 -14.97
N PHE A 354 0.13 19.07 -15.39
CA PHE A 354 0.56 17.70 -15.65
C PHE A 354 1.46 17.61 -16.87
N TYR A 355 1.11 18.29 -17.96
CA TYR A 355 1.94 18.36 -19.16
C TYR A 355 3.30 19.01 -18.89
N TRP A 356 3.32 20.14 -18.18
CA TRP A 356 4.55 20.81 -17.75
C TRP A 356 5.46 19.85 -16.95
N MET A 357 4.86 19.10 -16.02
CA MET A 357 5.58 18.18 -15.14
C MET A 357 6.23 17.04 -15.95
N ILE A 358 5.49 16.39 -16.87
CA ILE A 358 6.03 15.35 -17.76
C ILE A 358 7.27 15.87 -18.51
N LEU A 359 7.18 17.06 -19.09
CA LEU A 359 8.29 17.64 -19.86
C LEU A 359 9.52 17.90 -18.99
N LYS A 360 9.35 18.41 -17.77
CA LYS A 360 10.47 18.62 -16.83
C LYS A 360 11.12 17.30 -16.42
N ILE A 361 10.33 16.28 -16.10
CA ILE A 361 10.84 14.97 -15.72
C ILE A 361 11.63 14.35 -16.87
N VAL A 362 11.07 14.38 -18.08
CA VAL A 362 11.73 13.83 -19.26
C VAL A 362 13.03 14.58 -19.57
N ASP A 363 13.03 15.91 -19.48
CA ASP A 363 14.25 16.70 -19.67
C ASP A 363 15.34 16.29 -18.67
N GLN A 364 15.00 16.22 -17.37
CA GLN A 364 15.97 15.97 -16.31
C GLN A 364 16.42 14.50 -16.23
N MET A 365 15.48 13.56 -16.29
CA MET A 365 15.78 12.14 -16.13
C MET A 365 16.38 11.51 -17.40
N MET A 366 16.04 12.01 -18.59
CA MET A 366 16.45 11.40 -19.86
C MET A 366 17.43 12.26 -20.63
N TYR A 367 17.02 13.46 -21.05
CA TYR A 367 17.80 14.25 -22.01
C TYR A 367 19.05 14.86 -21.37
N ALA A 368 18.99 15.29 -20.10
CA ALA A 368 20.16 15.76 -19.37
C ALA A 368 21.17 14.63 -19.12
N LYS A 369 20.71 13.39 -18.86
CA LYS A 369 21.58 12.21 -18.74
C LYS A 369 22.16 11.81 -20.11
N ALA A 370 21.36 11.84 -21.18
CA ALA A 370 21.80 11.58 -22.55
C ALA A 370 22.90 12.55 -22.99
N GLU A 371 22.80 13.83 -22.64
CA GLU A 371 23.82 14.84 -22.93
C GLU A 371 25.16 14.53 -22.24
N LYS A 372 25.11 13.95 -21.03
CA LYS A 372 26.28 13.54 -20.24
C LYS A 372 26.81 12.14 -20.61
N CYS A 373 26.22 11.44 -21.58
CA CYS A 373 26.58 10.07 -21.93
C CYS A 373 28.07 9.95 -22.31
N SER A 374 28.75 8.92 -21.78
CA SER A 374 30.20 8.68 -21.97
C SER A 374 30.57 8.08 -23.34
N ALA A 375 29.59 7.79 -24.20
CA ALA A 375 29.81 7.10 -25.47
C ALA A 375 30.56 7.92 -26.54
N LYS A 376 30.85 9.22 -26.30
CA LYS A 376 31.57 10.12 -27.23
C LYS A 376 32.86 9.52 -27.80
N ARG A 377 33.60 8.76 -26.98
CA ARG A 377 34.89 8.16 -27.37
C ARG A 377 34.74 6.83 -28.13
N LEU A 378 33.52 6.31 -28.26
CA LEU A 378 33.23 4.97 -28.78
C LEU A 378 32.44 4.98 -30.09
N VAL A 379 32.01 6.15 -30.57
CA VAL A 379 31.20 6.32 -31.77
C VAL A 379 31.84 7.31 -32.74
N ASP A 380 31.43 7.25 -34.00
CA ASP A 380 31.89 8.18 -35.03
C ASP A 380 31.63 9.65 -34.65
N GLU A 381 32.61 10.53 -34.94
CA GLU A 381 32.56 11.93 -34.53
C GLU A 381 31.39 12.69 -35.17
N LYS A 382 31.06 12.40 -36.43
CA LYS A 382 29.92 13.04 -37.12
C LYS A 382 28.61 12.57 -36.51
N LEU A 383 28.49 11.28 -36.20
CA LEU A 383 27.33 10.70 -35.53
C LEU A 383 27.11 11.32 -34.14
N TRP A 384 28.18 11.45 -33.34
CA TRP A 384 28.12 12.08 -32.02
C TRP A 384 27.72 13.56 -32.10
N LYS A 385 28.30 14.32 -33.03
CA LYS A 385 27.96 15.74 -33.24
C LYS A 385 26.49 15.92 -33.60
N ARG A 386 25.93 15.04 -34.45
CA ARG A 386 24.51 15.03 -34.79
C ARG A 386 23.66 14.71 -33.56
N PHE A 387 23.93 13.61 -32.87
CA PHE A 387 23.23 13.21 -31.65
C PHE A 387 23.21 14.32 -30.60
N SER A 388 24.37 14.91 -30.28
CA SER A 388 24.47 15.97 -29.27
C SER A 388 23.68 17.22 -29.67
N ARG A 389 23.66 17.58 -30.96
CA ARG A 389 22.85 18.69 -31.47
C ARG A 389 21.36 18.39 -31.32
N ASP A 390 20.92 17.19 -31.66
CA ASP A 390 19.51 16.79 -31.64
C ASP A 390 18.98 16.74 -30.20
N ILE A 391 19.77 16.19 -29.26
CA ILE A 391 19.46 16.20 -27.82
C ILE A 391 19.34 17.65 -27.31
N LYS A 392 20.32 18.52 -27.58
CA LYS A 392 20.27 19.93 -27.16
C LYS A 392 19.07 20.68 -27.75
N SER A 393 18.76 20.41 -29.01
CA SER A 393 17.59 21.01 -29.67
C SER A 393 16.29 20.62 -28.95
N LYS A 394 16.12 19.35 -28.60
CA LYS A 394 14.95 18.88 -27.83
C LYS A 394 14.88 19.49 -26.44
N ARG A 395 16.00 19.58 -25.71
CA ARG A 395 16.05 20.25 -24.40
C ARG A 395 15.62 21.72 -24.49
N ASN A 396 16.10 22.44 -25.51
CA ASN A 396 15.71 23.83 -25.74
C ASN A 396 14.22 23.96 -26.07
N GLN A 397 13.65 23.03 -26.86
CA GLN A 397 12.21 23.00 -27.12
C GLN A 397 11.41 22.82 -25.82
N PHE A 398 11.81 21.89 -24.95
CA PHE A 398 11.16 21.70 -23.65
C PHE A 398 11.31 22.92 -22.74
N ALA A 399 12.47 23.57 -22.73
CA ALA A 399 12.69 24.78 -21.94
C ALA A 399 11.69 25.88 -22.35
N ILE A 400 11.55 26.14 -23.66
CA ILE A 400 10.62 27.15 -24.19
C ILE A 400 9.16 26.80 -23.81
N ILE A 401 8.74 25.55 -24.03
CA ILE A 401 7.37 25.12 -23.74
C ILE A 401 7.08 25.17 -22.23
N THR A 402 8.01 24.70 -21.41
CA THR A 402 7.82 24.68 -19.95
C THR A 402 7.85 26.07 -19.34
N GLU A 403 8.62 27.01 -19.89
CA GLU A 403 8.62 28.41 -19.47
C GLU A 403 7.29 29.09 -19.81
N ASP A 404 6.76 28.90 -21.02
CA ASP A 404 5.44 29.40 -21.42
C ASP A 404 4.32 28.84 -20.52
N LEU A 405 4.36 27.53 -20.22
CA LEU A 405 3.41 26.90 -19.32
C LEU A 405 3.54 27.40 -17.88
N ALA A 406 4.77 27.59 -17.38
CA ALA A 406 5.01 28.09 -16.02
C ALA A 406 4.47 29.52 -15.82
N ASN A 407 4.52 30.36 -16.85
CA ASN A 407 3.91 31.70 -16.81
C ASN A 407 2.38 31.65 -16.77
N LYS A 408 1.76 30.55 -17.22
CA LYS A 408 0.31 30.35 -17.28
C LYS A 408 -0.25 29.61 -16.07
N ILE A 409 0.59 29.08 -15.19
CA ILE A 409 0.20 28.31 -14.00
C ILE A 409 0.48 29.18 -12.75
N PRO A 410 -0.53 29.49 -11.92
CA PRO A 410 -0.35 30.29 -10.72
C PRO A 410 0.74 29.72 -9.80
N GLU A 411 1.60 30.60 -9.27
CA GLU A 411 2.69 30.29 -8.32
C GLU A 411 3.80 29.34 -8.79
N LEU A 412 3.65 28.69 -9.93
CA LEU A 412 4.59 27.66 -10.40
C LEU A 412 5.98 28.24 -10.65
N LYS A 413 6.07 29.45 -11.20
CA LYS A 413 7.36 30.11 -11.48
C LYS A 413 8.21 30.36 -10.23
N GLN A 414 7.57 30.55 -9.08
CA GLN A 414 8.27 30.76 -7.79
C GLN A 414 8.73 29.44 -7.18
N LYS A 415 7.99 28.35 -7.44
CA LYS A 415 8.22 27.00 -6.89
C LYS A 415 9.00 26.08 -7.85
N GLU A 416 9.15 26.46 -9.13
CA GLU A 416 9.75 25.65 -10.20
C GLU A 416 11.15 25.13 -9.84
N LYS A 417 12.02 26.01 -9.35
CA LYS A 417 13.38 25.63 -8.98
C LYS A 417 13.37 24.54 -7.90
N TRP A 418 12.55 24.73 -6.87
CA TRP A 418 12.40 23.76 -5.79
C TRP A 418 11.82 22.43 -6.29
N ILE A 419 10.80 22.46 -7.16
CA ILE A 419 10.21 21.27 -7.80
C ILE A 419 11.27 20.46 -8.54
N VAL A 420 12.04 21.14 -9.39
CA VAL A 420 13.08 20.50 -10.19
C VAL A 420 14.18 19.92 -9.30
N GLU A 421 14.56 20.63 -8.24
CA GLU A 421 15.51 20.14 -7.24
C GLU A 421 15.01 18.89 -6.53
N GLN A 422 13.72 18.79 -6.18
CA GLN A 422 13.14 17.56 -5.60
C GLN A 422 13.11 16.40 -6.60
N ILE A 423 12.74 16.67 -7.86
CA ILE A 423 12.75 15.66 -8.94
C ILE A 423 14.17 15.12 -9.18
N VAL A 424 15.21 15.94 -8.99
CA VAL A 424 16.60 15.51 -9.17
C VAL A 424 17.14 14.82 -7.91
N ALA A 425 16.88 15.37 -6.71
CA ALA A 425 17.43 14.88 -5.45
C ALA A 425 16.91 13.50 -5.01
N GLU A 426 15.74 13.08 -5.48
CA GLU A 426 15.21 11.73 -5.18
C GLU A 426 15.72 10.64 -6.12
N TYR A 427 16.49 11.01 -7.16
CA TYR A 427 16.96 10.09 -8.22
C TYR A 427 18.49 10.07 -8.43
N GLU A 428 19.24 10.85 -7.65
CA GLU A 428 20.68 10.66 -7.40
C GLU A 428 20.88 9.91 -6.08
#